data_AF-A0A210PCQ8-F1
#
_entry.id   AF-A0A210PCQ8-F1
#
_cell.length_a   1.000
_cell.length_b   1.000
_cell.length_c   1.000
_cell.angle_alpha   90.00
_cell.angle_beta   90.00
_cell.angle_gamma   90.00
#
_symmetry.space_group_name_H-M   'P 1'
#
loop_
_entity.id
_entity.type
_entity.pdbx_description
1 polymer ?
#
loop_
_entity_poly.entity_id
_entity_poly.type
_entity_poly.pdbx_seq_one_letter_code
_entity_poly.pdbx_strand_id
1 'polypeptide(L)' 'MAADAPWYMRSIPTLFISMCNPYHLFDIPDISTMINAYTGNPESIDAVVKKITGQEKFVGKSPVDPFCNRLDTRL' A
#
# COMPACT_ATOMS: atom_id res chain seq x y z
N MET A 1 -13.16 -17.23 -1.49
CA MET A 1 -13.03 -15.99 -2.29
C MET A 1 -11.56 -15.62 -2.30
N ALA A 2 -10.82 -16.03 -3.34
CA ALA A 2 -9.38 -15.79 -3.51
C ALA A 2 -9.04 -15.47 -4.98
N ALA A 3 -10.03 -15.04 -5.77
CA ALA A 3 -9.84 -14.81 -7.20
C ALA A 3 -9.04 -13.52 -7.47
N ASP A 4 -9.21 -12.49 -6.64
CA ASP A 4 -8.55 -11.18 -6.79
C ASP A 4 -7.29 -11.00 -5.91
N ALA A 5 -6.72 -12.11 -5.44
CA ALA A 5 -5.41 -12.05 -4.80
C ALA A 5 -4.33 -11.83 -5.89
N PRO A 6 -3.36 -10.92 -5.69
CA PRO A 6 -2.33 -10.69 -6.69
C PRO A 6 -1.28 -11.82 -6.70
N TRP A 7 -1.62 -12.97 -7.31
CA TRP A 7 -0.81 -14.20 -7.28
C TRP A 7 0.62 -14.05 -7.81
N TYR A 8 0.84 -13.09 -8.71
CA TYR A 8 2.12 -12.88 -9.39
C TYR A 8 3.03 -11.85 -8.70
N MET A 9 2.71 -11.40 -7.47
CA MET A 9 3.53 -10.43 -6.73
C MET A 9 5.00 -10.81 -6.59
N ARG A 10 5.30 -12.11 -6.53
CA ARG A 10 6.69 -12.62 -6.44
C ARG A 10 7.42 -12.65 -7.79
N SER A 11 6.68 -12.71 -8.90
CA SER A 11 7.25 -12.82 -10.25
C SER A 11 7.27 -11.49 -11.00
N ILE A 12 6.32 -10.60 -10.69
CA ILE A 12 6.14 -9.30 -11.33
C ILE A 12 6.21 -8.24 -10.22
N PRO A 13 7.12 -7.25 -10.32
CA PRO A 13 7.18 -6.14 -9.38
C PRO A 13 5.80 -5.46 -9.29
N THR A 14 5.15 -5.62 -8.13
CA THR A 14 3.77 -5.17 -7.91
C THR A 14 3.77 -4.14 -6.79
N LEU A 15 3.10 -3.01 -7.04
CA LEU A 15 2.89 -1.94 -6.08
C LEU A 15 1.41 -1.90 -5.70
N PHE A 16 1.10 -1.90 -4.40
CA PHE A 16 -0.27 -1.74 -3.91
C PHE A 16 -0.48 -0.36 -3.29
N ILE A 17 -1.54 0.32 -3.70
CA ILE A 17 -1.89 1.65 -3.19
C ILE A 17 -3.28 1.56 -2.56
N SER A 18 -3.37 1.76 -1.26
CA SER A 18 -4.65 1.82 -0.56
C SER A 18 -5.15 3.25 -0.41
N MET A 19 -6.34 3.50 -0.92
CA MET A 19 -6.97 4.84 -0.93
C MET A 19 -7.92 5.08 0.25
N CYS A 20 -8.15 4.10 1.12
CA CYS A 20 -9.14 4.24 2.19
C CYS A 20 -8.71 3.51 3.47
N ASN A 21 -8.67 2.18 3.45
CA ASN A 21 -8.36 1.38 4.64
C ASN A 21 -6.85 1.12 4.78
N PRO A 22 -6.21 1.54 5.90
CA PRO A 22 -4.78 1.33 6.09
C PRO A 22 -4.35 -0.12 6.39
N TYR A 23 -5.29 -1.04 6.60
CA TYR A 23 -5.03 -2.41 7.04
C TYR A 23 -4.98 -3.46 5.91
N HIS A 24 -4.90 -3.07 4.64
CA HIS A 24 -4.87 -4.03 3.52
C HIS A 24 -3.64 -4.96 3.50
N LEU A 25 -2.57 -4.62 4.23
CA LEU A 25 -1.45 -5.53 4.52
C LEU A 25 -1.91 -6.82 5.22
N PHE A 26 -3.03 -6.77 5.95
CA PHE A 26 -3.60 -7.95 6.60
C PHE A 26 -4.11 -8.99 5.59
N ASP A 27 -4.75 -8.52 4.52
CA ASP A 27 -5.31 -9.38 3.48
C ASP A 27 -4.25 -9.84 2.48
N ILE A 28 -3.20 -9.02 2.29
CA ILE A 28 -2.13 -9.25 1.29
C ILE A 28 -0.75 -9.07 1.95
N PRO A 29 -0.32 -9.99 2.84
CA PRO A 29 0.95 -9.85 3.56
C PRO A 29 2.19 -10.03 2.66
N ASP A 30 2.06 -10.76 1.55
CA ASP A 30 3.16 -11.04 0.61
C ASP A 30 3.54 -9.85 -0.30
N ILE A 31 2.87 -8.69 -0.20
CA ILE A 31 3.18 -7.52 -1.03
C ILE A 31 4.49 -6.85 -0.56
N SER A 32 5.42 -6.62 -1.49
CA SER A 32 6.71 -6.00 -1.13
C SER A 32 6.61 -4.49 -0.88
N THR A 33 5.72 -3.79 -1.57
CA THR A 33 5.57 -2.34 -1.44
C THR A 33 4.09 -1.96 -1.34
N MET A 34 3.70 -1.37 -0.21
CA MET A 34 2.36 -0.84 0.02
C MET A 34 2.40 0.65 0.40
N ILE A 35 1.52 1.45 -0.21
CA ILE A 35 1.34 2.88 0.08
C ILE A 35 -0.08 3.13 0.60
N ASN A 36 -0.20 3.79 1.75
CA ASN A 36 -1.48 4.22 2.31
C ASN A 36 -1.73 5.71 2.02
N ALA A 37 -2.75 6.00 1.21
CA ALA A 37 -3.18 7.35 0.86
C ALA A 37 -4.38 7.85 1.68
N TYR A 38 -5.05 6.96 2.43
CA TYR A 38 -6.16 7.21 3.38
C TYR A 38 -7.44 7.85 2.83
N THR A 39 -7.36 8.59 1.73
CA THR A 39 -8.51 9.26 1.10
C THR A 39 -8.43 9.13 -0.41
N GLY A 40 -9.50 8.63 -1.03
CA GLY A 40 -9.63 8.47 -2.48
C GLY A 40 -10.16 9.71 -3.18
N ASN A 41 -9.62 10.89 -2.88
CA ASN A 41 -9.96 12.12 -3.59
C ASN A 41 -8.98 12.34 -4.78
N PRO A 42 -9.33 13.18 -5.77
CA PRO A 42 -8.48 13.43 -6.94
C PRO A 42 -7.10 13.98 -6.58
N GLU A 43 -7.02 14.81 -5.54
CA GLU A 43 -5.77 15.43 -5.10
C GLU A 43 -4.81 14.42 -4.46
N SER A 44 -5.34 13.48 -3.69
CA SER A 44 -4.60 12.36 -3.11
C SER A 44 -4.10 11.42 -4.21
N ILE A 45 -4.89 11.17 -5.25
CA ILE A 45 -4.45 10.39 -6.41
C ILE A 45 -3.25 11.09 -7.07
N ASP A 46 -3.39 12.38 -7.38
CA ASP A 46 -2.31 13.18 -8.00
C ASP A 46 -1.05 13.22 -7.13
N ALA A 47 -1.21 13.44 -5.82
CA ALA A 47 -0.11 13.46 -4.86
C ALA A 47 0.61 12.10 -4.76
N VAL A 48 -0.14 10.99 -4.80
CA VAL A 48 0.46 9.65 -4.83
C VAL A 48 1.26 9.46 -6.12
N VAL A 49 0.71 9.84 -7.27
CA VAL A 49 1.39 9.72 -8.58
C VAL A 49 2.69 10.53 -8.62
N LYS A 50 2.69 11.77 -8.10
CA LYS A 50 3.91 12.59 -7.98
C LYS A 50 4.97 11.96 -7.08
N LYS A 51 4.55 11.32 -5.98
CA LYS A 51 5.47 10.67 -5.04
C LYS A 51 6.06 9.38 -5.61
N ILE A 52 5.27 8.53 -6.28
CA ILE A 52 5.77 7.29 -6.90
C ILE A 52 6.67 7.56 -8.11
N THR A 53 6.46 8.67 -8.83
CA THR A 53 7.33 9.09 -9.94
C THR A 53 8.59 9.83 -9.48
N GLY A 54 8.77 10.03 -8.17
CA GLY A 54 9.96 10.65 -7.58
C GLY A 54 9.99 12.19 -7.69
N GLN A 55 8.89 12.83 -8.09
CA GLN A 55 8.78 14.30 -8.12
C GLN A 55 8.72 14.89 -6.71
N GLU A 56 8.16 14.13 -5.76
CA GLU A 56 8.02 14.53 -4.36
C GLU A 56 8.41 13.40 -3.40
N LYS A 57 8.90 13.75 -2.21
CA LYS A 57 9.23 12.78 -1.16
C LYS A 57 7.97 12.34 -0.38
N PHE A 58 8.00 11.11 0.14
CA PHE A 58 7.02 10.66 1.13
C PHE A 58 7.34 11.28 2.49
N VAL A 59 6.39 12.03 3.03
CA VAL A 59 6.51 12.71 4.34
C VAL A 59 5.45 12.24 5.34
N GLY A 60 4.50 11.42 4.88
CA GLY A 60 3.40 10.92 5.70
C GLY A 60 3.90 9.89 6.71
N LYS A 61 3.47 10.04 7.97
CA LYS A 61 3.62 9.03 9.00
C LYS A 61 2.27 8.38 9.25
N SER A 62 2.21 7.05 9.21
CA SER A 62 0.97 6.34 9.49
C SER A 62 0.49 6.64 10.91
N PRO A 63 -0.76 7.09 11.10
CA PRO A 63 -1.32 7.36 12.42
C PRO A 63 -1.72 6.08 13.17
N VAL A 64 -1.75 4.94 12.47
CA VAL A 64 -2.07 3.60 12.99
C VAL A 64 -0.92 2.65 12.70
N ASP A 65 -0.91 1.49 13.36
CA ASP A 65 0.01 0.39 13.02
C ASP A 65 -0.55 -0.39 11.82
N PRO A 66 0.01 -0.22 10.60
CA PRO A 66 -0.52 -0.89 9.41
C PRO A 66 -0.21 -2.40 9.38
N PHE A 67 0.70 -2.85 10.24
CA PHE A 67 1.13 -4.24 10.34
C PHE A 67 0.24 -5.09 11.26
N CYS A 68 -0.73 -4.47 11.94
CA CYS A 68 -1.63 -5.09 12.91
C CYS A 68 -0.88 -5.95 13.95
N ASN A 69 0.32 -5.52 14.35
CA ASN A 69 1.22 -6.22 15.27
C ASN A 69 1.54 -7.69 14.90
N ARG A 70 1.47 -8.04 13.61
CA ARG A 70 1.88 -9.35 13.11
C ARG A 70 3.32 -9.32 12.59
N LEU A 71 4.02 -10.44 12.76
CA LEU A 71 5.37 -10.62 12.24
C LEU A 71 5.36 -10.93 10.74
N ASP A 72 4.33 -11.62 10.28
CA ASP A 72 4.17 -12.05 8.87
C ASP A 72 4.05 -10.86 7.89
N THR A 73 3.66 -9.69 8.39
CA THR A 73 3.51 -8.47 7.59
C THR A 73 4.78 -7.61 7.58
N ARG A 74 5.83 -8.00 8.31
CA ARG A 74 7.10 -7.26 8.47
C ARG A 74 8.27 -7.82 7.63
N LEU A 75 7.96 -8.55 6.56
CA LEU A 75 8.90 -9.24 5.66
C LEU A 75 10.08 -8.37 5.21
#